data_AF-A0A916FJI0-F1
#
_entry.id   AF-A0A916FJI0-F1
#
_cell.length_a   1.000
_cell.length_b   1.000
_cell.length_c   1.000
_cell.angle_alpha   90.00
_cell.angle_beta   90.00
_cell.angle_gamma   90.00
#
_symmetry.space_group_name_H-M   'P 1'
#
loop_
_entity.id
_entity.type
_entity.pdbx_description
1 polymer ?
#
loop_
_entity_poly.entity_id
_entity_poly.type
_entity_poly.pdbx_seq_one_letter_code
_entity_poly.pdbx_strand_id
1 'polypeptide(L)' 'MGYVVFPCGYTLAPNGDTIHLYYGAADTSIALATGSVRTLLEWLDQHG' A
#
# COMPACT_ATOMS: atom_id res chain seq x y z
N MET A 1 -13.36 15.94 -9.20
CA MET A 1 -13.07 16.11 -7.75
C MET A 1 -13.35 14.77 -7.08
N GLY A 2 -12.38 14.15 -6.41
CA GLY A 2 -12.58 12.86 -5.71
C GLY A 2 -11.58 11.72 -6.01
N TYR A 3 -10.56 11.93 -6.85
CA TYR A 3 -9.57 10.87 -7.20
C TYR A 3 -8.27 11.02 -6.41
N VAL A 4 -8.36 11.01 -5.08
CA VAL A 4 -7.17 11.05 -4.22
C VAL A 4 -7.06 9.74 -3.46
N VAL A 5 -5.90 9.10 -3.64
CA VAL A 5 -5.42 7.96 -2.87
C VAL A 5 -4.08 8.38 -2.31
N PHE A 6 -4.02 8.62 -1.00
CA PHE A 6 -2.81 9.13 -0.36
C PHE A 6 -2.33 8.16 0.74
N PRO A 7 -1.21 7.44 0.56
CA PRO A 7 -0.72 6.52 1.58
C PRO A 7 -0.29 7.28 2.83
N CYS A 8 -0.71 6.81 4.00
CA CYS A 8 -0.43 7.48 5.27
C CYS A 8 0.25 6.57 6.31
N GLY A 9 0.31 5.26 6.07
CA GLY A 9 1.05 4.34 6.93
C GLY A 9 0.94 2.90 6.46
N TYR A 10 1.79 2.04 7.01
CA TYR A 10 1.75 0.61 6.74
C TYR A 10 2.14 -0.22 7.96
N THR A 11 1.73 -1.49 7.97
CA THR A 11 2.25 -2.52 8.87
C THR A 11 2.72 -3.73 8.07
N LEU A 12 3.71 -4.45 8.60
CA LEU A 12 4.12 -5.75 8.07
C LEU A 12 3.56 -6.86 8.95
N ALA A 13 2.99 -7.88 8.31
CA ALA A 13 2.57 -9.08 9.02
C ALA A 13 3.81 -9.87 9.51
N PRO A 14 3.64 -10.74 10.53
CA PRO A 14 4.75 -11.54 11.07
C PRO A 14 5.45 -12.46 10.06
N ASN A 15 4.82 -12.74 8.91
CA ASN A 15 5.43 -13.51 7.82
C ASN A 15 6.54 -12.74 7.08
N GLY A 16 6.70 -11.44 7.37
CA GLY A 16 7.73 -10.59 6.78
C GLY A 16 7.48 -10.22 5.31
N ASP A 17 6.30 -10.49 4.77
CA ASP A 17 5.99 -10.24 3.35
C ASP A 17 4.65 -9.53 3.13
N THR A 18 3.61 -9.85 3.90
CA THR A 18 2.32 -9.18 3.73
C THR A 18 2.38 -7.76 4.25
N ILE A 19 2.15 -6.78 3.38
CA ILE A 19 2.01 -5.37 3.72
C ILE A 19 0.53 -4.98 3.76
N HIS A 20 0.14 -4.34 4.85
CA HIS A 20 -1.14 -3.62 4.96
C HIS A 20 -0.84 -2.14 4.77
N LEU A 21 -1.32 -1.54 3.68
CA LEU A 21 -1.11 -0.13 3.34
C LEU A 21 -2.38 0.66 3.59
N TYR A 22 -2.34 1.54 4.60
CA TYR A 22 -3.43 2.44 4.94
C TYR A 22 -3.32 3.73 4.11
N TYR A 23 -4.44 4.17 3.56
CA TYR A 23 -4.47 5.36 2.72
C TYR A 23 -5.73 6.20 2.95
N GLY A 24 -5.59 7.51 2.81
CA GLY A 24 -6.71 8.43 2.73
C GLY A 24 -7.42 8.28 1.39
N ALA A 25 -8.73 8.03 1.44
CA ALA A 25 -9.60 7.94 0.27
C ALA A 25 -10.44 9.21 0.14
N ALA A 26 -10.15 9.99 -0.90
CA ALA A 26 -10.84 11.24 -1.24
C ALA A 26 -11.01 12.22 -0.06
N ASP A 27 -10.01 12.35 0.81
CA ASP A 27 -10.01 13.23 2.00
C ASP A 27 -11.18 13.01 2.97
N THR A 28 -11.83 11.84 2.92
CA THR A 28 -13.05 11.56 3.70
C THR A 28 -12.94 10.34 4.60
N SER A 29 -12.12 9.36 4.23
CA SER A 29 -12.04 8.08 4.93
C SER A 29 -10.64 7.49 4.87
N ILE A 30 -10.39 6.52 5.75
CA ILE A 30 -9.21 5.66 5.69
C ILE A 30 -9.63 4.31 5.11
N ALA A 31 -8.90 3.87 4.10
CA ALA A 31 -9.04 2.56 3.48
C ALA A 31 -7.74 1.76 3.62
N LEU A 32 -7.81 0.48 3.28
CA LEU A 32 -6.71 -0.48 3.41
C LEU A 32 -6.52 -1.24 2.09
N ALA A 33 -5.29 -1.32 1.62
CA ALA A 33 -4.85 -2.25 0.58
C ALA A 33 -3.92 -3.30 1.18
N THR A 34 -3.97 -4.53 0.66
CA THR A 34 -3.10 -5.64 1.08
C THR A 34 -2.24 -6.09 -0.10
N GLY A 35 -0.95 -6.31 0.13
CA GLY A 35 -0.02 -6.76 -0.91
C GLY A 35 1.17 -7.55 -0.35
N SER A 36 2.11 -7.91 -1.24
CA SER A 36 3.39 -8.55 -0.91
C SER A 36 4.54 -7.57 -1.13
N VAL A 37 5.44 -7.45 -0.16
CA VAL A 37 6.66 -6.64 -0.29
C VAL A 37 7.56 -7.21 -1.39
N ARG A 38 7.71 -8.53 -1.46
CA ARG A 38 8.52 -9.18 -2.51
C ARG A 38 8.01 -8.83 -3.90
N THR A 39 6.69 -8.94 -4.14
CA THR A 39 6.11 -8.59 -5.44
C THR A 39 6.29 -7.11 -5.78
N LEU A 40 6.18 -6.20 -4.80
CA LEU A 40 6.45 -4.78 -5.03
C LEU A 40 7.91 -4.53 -5.43
N LEU A 41 8.86 -5.16 -4.74
CA LEU A 41 10.28 -5.02 -5.05
C LEU A 41 10.65 -5.67 -6.40
N GLU A 42 10.09 -6.84 -6.72
CA GLU A 42 10.25 -7.49 -8.02
C GLU A 42 9.72 -6.61 -9.16
N TRP A 43 8.55 -5.97 -8.97
CA TRP A 43 8.00 -5.07 -9.97
C TRP A 43 8.90 -3.84 -10.18
N LEU A 44 9.41 -3.26 -9.09
CA LEU A 44 10.33 -2.12 -9.14
C LEU A 44 11.67 -2.47 -9.81
N ASP A 45 12.22 -3.66 -9.55
CA ASP A 45 13.44 -4.13 -10.22
C ASP A 45 13.24 -4.27 -11.75
N GLN A 46 12.04 -4.70 -12.17
CA GLN A 46 11.71 -4.91 -13.58
C GLN A 46 11.29 -3.64 -14.33
N HIS A 47 10.75 -2.62 -13.64
CA HIS A 47 10.07 -1.48 -14.27
C HIS A 47 10.50 -0.10 -13.73
N GLY A 48 11.41 -0.06 -12.75
CA GLY A 48 11.88 1.17 -12.09
C GLY A 48 12.92 1.96 -12.88
#